data_AF-A0A085BQG5-F1
#
_entry.id   AF-A0A085BQG5-F1
#
_cell.length_a   1.000
_cell.length_b   1.000
_cell.length_c   1.000
_cell.angle_alpha   90.00
_cell.angle_beta   90.00
_cell.angle_gamma   90.00
#
_symmetry.space_group_name_H-M   'P 1'
#
loop_
_entity.id
_entity.type
_entity.pdbx_description
1 polymer ?
#
loop_
_entity_poly.entity_id
_entity_poly.type
_entity_poly.pdbx_seq_one_letter_code
_entity_poly.pdbx_strand_id
1 'polypeptide(L)'
;MGTVFGQIHLNNIISGYDYFKNYCLGNSIELTDDYPEDKLVATQTIKNLKVLNANGIEIKGLGNQISGMDSDNFEITLVGVSYPLFEEEFPNHVKAYNETFKKDY
;
A
#
# COMPACT_ATOMS: atom_id res chain seq x y z
N MET A 1 -12.95 9.97 -1.49
CA MET A 1 -11.89 9.05 -1.94
C MET A 1 -11.40 8.31 -0.72
N GLY A 2 -11.03 7.04 -0.86
CA GLY A 2 -10.61 6.20 0.26
C GLY A 2 -9.10 6.02 0.34
N THR A 3 -8.63 5.62 1.53
CA THR A 3 -7.27 5.11 1.75
C THR A 3 -7.38 3.64 2.13
N VAL A 4 -6.56 2.79 1.52
CA VAL A 4 -6.56 1.34 1.71
C VAL A 4 -5.17 0.91 2.15
N PHE A 5 -5.12 -0.01 3.11
CA PHE A 5 -3.90 -0.64 3.60
C PHE A 5 -3.94 -2.13 3.28
N GLY A 6 -2.78 -2.72 3.00
CA GLY A 6 -2.68 -4.15 2.72
C GLY A 6 -1.32 -4.71 3.12
N GLN A 7 -1.31 -5.82 3.83
CA GLN A 7 -0.08 -6.54 4.13
C GLN A 7 0.49 -7.20 2.87
N ILE A 8 1.78 -7.02 2.64
CA ILE A 8 2.51 -7.59 1.51
C ILE A 8 3.12 -8.92 1.95
N HIS A 9 2.81 -9.98 1.20
CA HIS A 9 3.49 -11.26 1.30
C HIS A 9 4.48 -11.38 0.15
N LEU A 10 5.75 -11.47 0.48
CA LEU A 10 6.83 -11.52 -0.49
C LEU A 10 7.14 -12.97 -0.89
N ASN A 11 6.94 -13.29 -2.17
CA ASN A 11 7.21 -14.64 -2.70
C ASN A 11 8.60 -14.71 -3.31
N ASN A 12 9.42 -15.68 -2.88
CA ASN A 12 10.79 -15.90 -3.38
C ASN A 12 11.72 -14.68 -3.24
N ILE A 13 11.46 -13.80 -2.27
CA ILE A 13 12.31 -12.65 -1.94
C ILE A 13 12.89 -12.88 -0.55
N ILE A 14 14.22 -12.84 -0.45
CA ILE A 14 14.95 -13.14 0.79
C ILE A 14 14.95 -11.93 1.74
N SER A 15 15.02 -10.73 1.18
CA SER A 15 15.11 -9.46 1.91
C SER A 15 14.18 -8.47 1.20
N GLY A 16 13.09 -8.10 1.86
CA GLY A 16 12.15 -7.11 1.36
C GLY A 16 12.78 -5.73 1.33
N TYR A 17 13.58 -5.42 2.35
CA TYR A 17 14.36 -4.19 2.45
C TYR A 17 15.27 -4.02 1.24
N ASP A 18 16.14 -5.00 0.93
CA ASP A 18 17.06 -4.90 -0.20
C ASP A 18 16.30 -4.85 -1.52
N TYR A 19 15.20 -5.61 -1.64
CA TYR A 19 14.39 -5.62 -2.84
C TYR A 19 13.78 -4.24 -3.14
N PHE A 20 13.06 -3.65 -2.18
CA PHE A 20 12.42 -2.35 -2.37
C PHE A 20 13.43 -1.22 -2.48
N LYS A 21 14.50 -1.24 -1.68
CA LYS A 21 15.60 -0.27 -1.76
C LYS A 21 16.26 -0.27 -3.13
N ASN A 22 16.70 -1.44 -3.61
CA ASN A 22 17.38 -1.54 -4.91
C ASN A 22 16.44 -1.20 -6.07
N TYR A 23 15.17 -1.60 -5.99
CA TYR A 23 14.17 -1.21 -6.98
C TYR A 23 14.01 0.31 -7.04
N CYS A 24 13.87 0.98 -5.90
CA CYS A 24 13.69 2.42 -5.85
C CYS A 24 14.92 3.17 -6.37
N LEU A 25 16.12 2.80 -5.92
CA LEU A 25 17.37 3.39 -6.40
C LEU A 25 17.55 3.19 -7.91
N GLY A 26 17.28 1.99 -8.42
CA GLY A 26 17.36 1.68 -9.85
C GLY A 26 16.36 2.45 -10.73
N ASN A 27 15.25 2.93 -10.14
CA ASN A 27 14.20 3.66 -10.84
C ASN A 27 14.16 5.16 -10.46
N SER A 28 15.16 5.68 -9.74
CA SER A 28 15.20 7.06 -9.23
C SER A 28 13.95 7.44 -8.43
N ILE A 29 13.45 6.50 -7.62
CA ILE A 29 12.36 6.71 -6.68
C ILE A 29 12.98 7.01 -5.32
N GLU A 30 12.57 8.12 -4.71
CA GLU A 30 13.04 8.54 -3.40
C GLU A 30 12.49 7.63 -2.30
N LEU A 31 13.32 7.35 -1.30
CA LEU A 31 12.91 6.65 -0.08
C LEU A 31 12.52 7.70 0.96
N THR A 32 11.37 7.53 1.60
CA THR A 32 10.96 8.40 2.71
C THR A 32 11.63 7.98 4.02
N ASP A 33 11.95 6.69 4.15
CA ASP A 33 12.72 6.15 5.27
C ASP A 33 13.73 5.11 4.74
N ASP A 34 14.94 5.14 5.29
CA ASP A 34 16.02 4.19 4.99
C ASP A 34 16.86 3.99 6.26
N TYR A 35 16.58 2.93 7.02
CA TYR A 35 17.33 2.56 8.22
C TYR A 35 17.95 1.16 8.01
N PRO A 36 19.20 1.09 7.53
CA PRO A 36 19.87 -0.18 7.23
C PRO A 36 20.07 -1.09 8.44
N GLU A 37 20.25 -0.52 9.64
CA GLU A 37 20.48 -1.28 10.87
C GLU A 37 19.26 -2.14 11.23
N ASP A 38 18.07 -1.56 11.07
CA ASP A 38 16.78 -2.22 11.33
C ASP A 38 16.22 -2.91 10.08
N LYS A 39 16.91 -2.78 8.93
CA LYS A 39 16.41 -3.15 7.60
C LYS A 39 15.00 -2.63 7.36
N LEU A 40 14.77 -1.37 7.72
CA LEU A 40 13.51 -0.67 7.53
C LEU A 40 13.60 0.22 6.30
N VAL A 41 12.57 0.19 5.47
CA VAL A 41 12.45 1.07 4.30
C VAL A 41 11.01 1.55 4.15
N ALA A 42 10.86 2.80 3.72
CA ALA A 42 9.61 3.33 3.19
C ALA A 42 9.86 4.06 1.88
N THR A 43 8.94 3.92 0.92
CA THR A 43 9.09 4.44 -0.44
C THR A 43 8.20 5.65 -0.67
N GLN A 44 8.62 6.57 -1.54
CA GLN A 44 7.65 7.44 -2.21
C GLN A 44 6.78 6.66 -3.21
N THR A 45 5.86 7.36 -3.88
CA THR A 45 4.96 6.78 -4.88
C THR A 45 5.71 6.16 -6.04
N ILE A 46 5.49 4.85 -6.20
CA ILE A 46 5.99 4.04 -7.29
C ILE A 46 4.98 4.09 -8.44
N LYS A 47 5.23 4.92 -9.45
CA LYS A 47 4.27 5.16 -10.57
C LYS A 47 3.89 3.90 -11.35
N ASN A 48 4.79 2.92 -11.43
CA ASN A 48 4.61 1.70 -12.21
C ASN A 48 4.12 0.50 -11.39
N LEU A 49 3.86 0.69 -10.09
CA LEU A 49 3.33 -0.35 -9.22
C LEU A 49 1.86 -0.58 -9.53
N LYS A 50 1.48 -1.85 -9.75
CA LYS A 50 0.09 -2.26 -9.94
C LYS A 50 -0.35 -3.13 -8.78
N VAL A 51 -1.50 -2.79 -8.22
CA VAL A 51 -2.20 -3.61 -7.23
C VAL A 51 -3.42 -4.18 -7.93
N LEU A 52 -3.56 -5.50 -7.93
CA LEU A 52 -4.67 -6.18 -8.59
C LEU A 52 -5.54 -6.87 -7.53
N ASN A 53 -6.86 -6.84 -7.72
CA ASN A 53 -7.76 -7.69 -6.94
C ASN A 53 -7.69 -9.16 -7.44
N ALA A 54 -8.46 -10.05 -6.79
CA ALA A 54 -8.49 -11.46 -7.14
C ALA A 54 -8.95 -11.75 -8.59
N ASN A 55 -9.68 -10.82 -9.21
CA ASN A 55 -10.15 -10.91 -10.60
C ASN A 55 -9.14 -10.31 -11.60
N GLY A 56 -7.98 -9.81 -11.15
CA GLY A 56 -6.97 -9.17 -11.99
C GLY A 56 -7.29 -7.71 -12.35
N ILE A 57 -8.28 -7.09 -11.70
CA ILE A 57 -8.64 -5.69 -11.91
C ILE A 57 -7.71 -4.81 -11.07
N GLU A 58 -7.17 -3.75 -11.68
CA GLU A 58 -6.26 -2.83 -11.01
C GLU A 58 -7.00 -1.93 -10.00
N ILE A 59 -6.57 -1.98 -8.74
CA ILE A 59 -7.01 -1.08 -7.68
C ILE A 59 -6.17 0.19 -7.74
N LYS A 60 -6.67 1.17 -8.51
CA LYS A 60 -5.93 2.41 -8.77
C LYS A 60 -6.20 3.47 -7.68
N GLY A 61 -5.11 3.96 -7.08
CA GLY A 61 -5.09 5.16 -6.24
C GLY A 61 -4.48 6.36 -6.96
N LEU A 62 -4.55 7.54 -6.33
CA LEU A 62 -3.77 8.72 -6.71
C LEU A 62 -2.29 8.58 -6.35
N GLY A 63 -1.99 7.81 -5.30
CA GLY A 63 -0.65 7.54 -4.85
C GLY A 63 -0.55 6.17 -4.18
N ASN A 64 0.67 5.70 -4.02
CA ASN A 64 0.98 4.51 -3.27
C ASN A 64 2.24 4.72 -2.42
N GLN A 65 2.41 3.87 -1.42
CA GLN A 65 3.61 3.79 -0.59
C GLN A 65 3.77 2.36 -0.13
N ILE A 66 5.01 1.88 -0.12
CA ILE A 66 5.38 0.62 0.53
C ILE A 66 6.24 0.97 1.74
N SER A 67 5.96 0.36 2.88
CA SER A 67 6.78 0.50 4.09
C SER A 67 6.84 -0.80 4.86
N GLY A 68 7.97 -1.04 5.52
CA GLY A 68 8.13 -2.19 6.40
C GLY A 68 9.59 -2.49 6.71
N MET A 69 9.81 -3.59 7.41
CA MET A 69 11.12 -4.06 7.80
C MET A 69 11.21 -5.58 7.66
N ASP A 70 12.40 -6.11 7.36
CA ASP A 70 12.59 -7.57 7.18
C ASP A 70 12.25 -8.41 8.42
N SER A 71 12.41 -7.84 9.62
CA SER A 71 12.07 -8.52 10.88
C SER A 71 10.58 -8.49 11.23
N ASP A 72 9.77 -7.77 10.45
CA ASP A 72 8.32 -7.66 10.58
C ASP A 72 7.70 -7.76 9.18
N ASN A 73 6.51 -7.18 9.00
CA ASN A 73 5.77 -7.23 7.77
C ASN A 73 5.99 -5.97 6.93
N PHE A 74 5.80 -6.12 5.63
CA PHE A 74 5.66 -5.01 4.71
C PHE A 74 4.18 -4.71 4.49
N GLU A 75 3.87 -3.44 4.28
CA GLU A 75 2.53 -2.94 4.00
C GLU A 75 2.56 -2.08 2.73
N ILE A 76 1.49 -2.16 1.95
CA ILE A 76 1.16 -1.20 0.90
C ILE A 76 0.02 -0.29 1.37
N THR A 77 0.22 1.01 1.21
CA THR A 77 -0.83 2.01 1.33
C THR A 77 -1.20 2.51 -0.06
N LEU A 78 -2.50 2.49 -0.40
CA LEU A 78 -3.06 3.15 -1.57
C LEU A 78 -3.88 4.36 -1.12
N VAL A 79 -3.52 5.54 -1.61
CA VAL A 79 -4.20 6.79 -1.26
C VAL A 79 -5.06 7.24 -2.43
N GLY A 80 -6.28 7.69 -2.13
CA GLY A 80 -7.14 8.31 -3.13
C GLY A 80 -7.79 7.28 -4.07
N VAL A 81 -8.18 6.11 -3.56
CA VAL A 81 -8.99 5.16 -4.33
C VAL A 81 -10.36 5.80 -4.59
N SER A 82 -10.73 5.90 -5.86
CA SER A 82 -11.96 6.57 -6.28
C SER A 82 -13.20 5.69 -6.11
N TYR A 83 -14.35 6.33 -5.89
CA TYR A 83 -15.65 5.68 -6.07
C TYR A 83 -15.90 5.45 -7.57
N PRO A 84 -16.63 4.39 -7.96
CA PRO A 84 -17.30 3.39 -7.11
C PRO A 84 -16.39 2.26 -6.60
N LEU A 85 -15.20 2.08 -7.19
CA LEU A 85 -14.29 0.97 -6.90
C LEU A 85 -13.99 0.79 -5.40
N PHE A 86 -13.80 1.89 -4.67
CA PHE A 86 -13.57 1.82 -3.22
C PHE A 86 -14.76 1.19 -2.46
N GLU A 87 -16.00 1.47 -2.85
CA GLU A 87 -17.20 0.90 -2.21
C GLU A 87 -17.43 -0.55 -2.61
N GLU A 88 -17.17 -0.87 -3.88
CA GLU A 88 -17.33 -2.23 -4.41
C GLU A 88 -16.30 -3.21 -3.81
N GLU A 89 -15.04 -2.79 -3.70
CA GLU A 89 -13.96 -3.63 -3.17
C GLU A 89 -13.94 -3.68 -1.63
N PHE A 90 -14.38 -2.60 -0.96
CA PHE A 90 -14.31 -2.46 0.50
C PHE A 90 -15.68 -2.13 1.14
N PRO A 91 -16.76 -2.88 0.83
CA PRO A 91 -18.12 -2.52 1.24
C PRO A 91 -18.30 -2.52 2.76
N ASN A 92 -17.64 -3.44 3.46
CA ASN A 92 -17.68 -3.51 4.93
C ASN A 92 -17.04 -2.27 5.58
N HIS A 93 -15.96 -1.75 4.99
CA HIS A 93 -15.29 -0.54 5.49
C HIS A 93 -16.15 0.70 5.27
N VAL A 94 -16.77 0.83 4.08
CA VAL A 94 -17.69 1.92 3.78
C VAL A 94 -18.92 1.88 4.69
N LYS A 95 -19.48 0.69 4.92
CA LYS A 95 -20.63 0.51 5.81
C LYS A 95 -20.30 0.89 7.25
N ALA A 96 -19.18 0.41 7.80
CA ALA A 96 -18.75 0.74 9.16
C ALA A 96 -18.51 2.24 9.35
N TYR A 97 -17.89 2.89 8.36
CA TYR A 97 -17.72 4.35 8.37
C TYR A 97 -19.08 5.07 8.40
N ASN A 98 -19.99 4.73 7.47
CA ASN A 98 -21.30 5.35 7.40
C ASN A 98 -22.16 5.11 8.66
N GLU A 99 -22.06 3.95 9.29
CA GLU A 99 -22.76 3.63 10.54
C GLU A 99 -22.25 4.44 11.73
N THR A 100 -20.96 4.80 11.74
CA THR A 100 -20.38 5.67 12.78
C THR A 100 -21.05 7.04 12.80
N PHE A 101 -21.29 7.65 11.63
CA PHE A 101 -21.92 8.97 11.52
C PHE A 101 -23.46 8.95 11.55
N LYS A 102 -24.09 7.77 11.42
CA LYS A 102 -25.54 7.63 11.58
C LYS A 102 -26.00 7.62 13.04
N LYS A 103 -25.09 7.39 14.00
CA LYS A 103 -25.43 7.38 15.43
C LYS A 103 -25.51 8.78 16.05
N ASP A 104 -25.11 9.82 15.32
CA ASP A 104 -25.01 11.20 15.82
C ASP A 104 -26.17 12.12 15.40
N TYR A 105 -27.29 11.57 14.90
CA TYR A 105 -28.51 12.31 14.54
C TYR A 105 -29.79 11.64 15.07
#